data_AF-A0A1G3XCQ8-F1
#
_entry.id   AF-A0A1G3XCQ8-F1
#
_cell.length_a   1.000
_cell.length_b   1.000
_cell.length_c   1.000
_cell.angle_alpha   90.00
_cell.angle_beta   90.00
_cell.angle_gamma   90.00
#
_symmetry.space_group_name_H-M   'P 1'
#
loop_
_entity.id
_entity.type
_entity.pdbx_description
1 polymer ?
#
loop_
_entity_poly.entity_id
_entity_poly.type
_entity_poly.pdbx_seq_one_letter_code
_entity_poly.pdbx_strand_id
1 'polypeptide(L)'
;MAKRTYRKRSTRGRRSVKQQIISILVLAVLAFLVYYFLPEENEVPTPSYSTYQNEEGFYYYQSVGSEDYTYDARNLIGEALMSELNTITNATKTLITYGDARYALETVDRDLTEAEKLWGAYTSTMINAVWDAGDTWDREHVWPNSRLGLDRISNTQRSIASDLHNLRAATGSINSSKSDRFFSSGSGEATITDDGGFYPGDDHRGDVARILFYMATTYEELVLTDDLELLLDETDHYTVEGARMGQLSLLIEWHKLDPVSDFEKARNERISEIQGNRNPFIDRPEFVHLIWEGKTIGDLEKPVAETSIQTHMFYVLMERRWML
;
A
#
# COMPACT_ATOMS: atom_id res chain seq x y z
N MET A 1 -69.33 34.36 18.71
CA MET A 1 -68.48 35.58 18.63
C MET A 1 -67.01 35.17 18.74
N ALA A 2 -66.28 35.13 17.63
CA ALA A 2 -64.85 34.79 17.60
C ALA A 2 -64.00 36.07 17.61
N LYS A 3 -63.10 36.22 18.60
CA LYS A 3 -62.11 37.31 18.65
C LYS A 3 -60.82 36.86 17.94
N ARG A 4 -60.55 37.42 16.76
CA ARG A 4 -59.26 37.29 16.04
C ARG A 4 -58.19 38.12 16.76
N THR A 5 -57.14 37.48 17.27
CA THR A 5 -55.92 38.13 17.75
C THR A 5 -54.98 38.41 16.58
N TYR A 6 -54.65 39.69 16.38
CA TYR A 6 -53.75 40.17 15.32
C TYR A 6 -52.28 40.06 15.76
N ARG A 7 -51.49 39.20 15.11
CA ARG A 7 -50.05 39.03 15.38
C ARG A 7 -49.26 40.00 14.51
N LYS A 8 -48.58 40.97 15.14
CA LYS A 8 -47.77 42.02 14.47
C LYS A 8 -46.56 41.37 13.78
N ARG A 9 -46.45 41.46 12.45
CA ARG A 9 -45.29 40.99 11.67
C ARG A 9 -44.06 41.83 12.01
N SER A 10 -42.98 41.18 12.45
CA SER A 10 -41.65 41.76 12.60
C SER A 10 -41.06 42.11 11.23
N THR A 11 -40.79 43.39 10.98
CA THR A 11 -40.15 43.86 9.75
C THR A 11 -38.64 43.70 9.88
N ARG A 12 -38.04 42.78 9.13
CA ARG A 12 -36.59 42.64 8.97
C ARG A 12 -36.05 43.94 8.35
N GLY A 13 -35.29 44.73 9.12
CA GLY A 13 -34.72 45.99 8.65
C GLY A 13 -33.81 45.77 7.44
N ARG A 14 -34.08 46.48 6.34
CA ARG A 14 -33.21 46.49 5.15
C ARG A 14 -31.88 47.14 5.55
N ARG A 15 -30.77 46.42 5.44
CA ARG A 15 -29.41 46.98 5.66
C ARG A 15 -29.19 48.14 4.70
N SER A 16 -28.54 49.20 5.18
CA SER A 16 -28.25 50.36 4.34
C SER A 16 -27.25 49.98 3.24
N VAL A 17 -27.30 50.68 2.10
CA VAL A 17 -26.37 50.45 0.97
C VAL A 17 -24.91 50.53 1.43
N LYS A 18 -24.58 51.43 2.38
CA LYS A 18 -23.24 51.51 2.98
C LYS A 18 -22.84 50.23 3.74
N GLN A 19 -23.76 49.63 4.49
CA GLN A 19 -23.50 48.36 5.20
C GLN A 19 -23.34 47.18 4.24
N GLN A 20 -24.04 47.21 3.09
CA GLN A 20 -23.88 46.20 2.04
C GLN A 20 -22.51 46.31 1.38
N ILE A 21 -22.06 47.53 1.04
CA ILE A 21 -20.73 47.78 0.45
C ILE A 21 -19.62 47.34 1.41
N ILE A 22 -19.73 47.70 2.70
CA ILE A 22 -18.75 47.27 3.72
C ILE A 22 -18.72 45.74 3.82
N SER A 23 -19.88 45.08 3.83
CA SER A 23 -19.94 43.61 3.88
C SER A 23 -19.27 42.96 2.67
N ILE A 24 -19.45 43.52 1.47
CA ILE A 24 -18.81 43.03 0.24
C ILE A 24 -17.29 43.22 0.31
N LEU A 25 -16.81 44.37 0.79
CA LEU A 25 -15.38 44.63 0.94
C LEU A 25 -14.72 43.69 1.96
N VAL A 26 -15.38 43.42 3.09
CA VAL A 26 -14.88 42.46 4.08
C VAL A 26 -14.84 41.04 3.50
N LEU A 27 -15.86 40.63 2.74
CA LEU A 27 -15.87 39.33 2.07
C LEU A 27 -14.78 39.23 0.99
N ALA A 28 -14.52 40.30 0.25
CA ALA A 28 -13.46 40.34 -0.76
C ALA A 28 -12.06 40.26 -0.11
N VAL A 29 -11.85 40.95 1.00
CA VAL A 29 -10.59 40.85 1.77
C VAL A 29 -10.43 39.46 2.38
N LEU A 30 -11.49 38.86 2.92
CA LEU A 30 -11.44 37.49 3.42
C LEU A 30 -11.14 36.49 2.31
N ALA A 31 -11.77 36.61 1.14
CA ALA A 31 -11.48 35.77 -0.01
C ALA A 31 -10.03 35.94 -0.51
N PHE A 32 -9.53 37.18 -0.51
CA PHE A 32 -8.13 37.47 -0.83
C PHE A 32 -7.18 36.83 0.18
N LEU A 33 -7.47 36.94 1.48
CA LEU A 33 -6.64 36.32 2.51
C LEU A 33 -6.68 34.79 2.42
N VAL A 34 -7.84 34.19 2.15
CA VAL A 34 -7.95 32.75 1.91
C VAL A 34 -7.13 32.35 0.67
N TYR A 35 -7.23 33.09 -0.44
CA TYR A 35 -6.48 32.76 -1.66
C TYR A 35 -4.95 32.89 -1.49
N TYR A 36 -4.48 33.91 -0.77
CA TYR A 36 -3.04 34.16 -0.63
C TYR A 36 -2.38 33.51 0.59
N PHE A 37 -3.16 33.06 1.58
CA PHE A 37 -2.64 32.45 2.81
C PHE A 37 -3.19 31.04 3.07
N LEU A 38 -3.97 30.46 2.16
CA LEU A 38 -4.11 29.01 2.13
C LEU A 38 -2.72 28.43 1.79
N PRO A 39 -2.21 27.47 2.57
CA PRO A 39 -1.07 26.70 2.12
C PRO A 39 -1.44 26.07 0.77
N GLU A 40 -0.58 26.19 -0.24
CA GLU A 40 -0.62 25.25 -1.35
C GLU A 40 -0.61 23.87 -0.72
N GLU A 41 -1.65 23.06 -0.98
CA GLU A 41 -1.49 21.63 -0.83
C GLU A 41 -0.30 21.29 -1.70
N ASN A 42 0.84 21.02 -1.08
CA ASN A 42 1.91 20.34 -1.78
C ASN A 42 1.27 19.03 -2.22
N GLU A 43 0.85 18.94 -3.47
CA GLU A 43 0.42 17.69 -4.06
C GLU A 43 1.59 16.74 -3.85
N VAL A 44 1.46 15.82 -2.90
CA VAL A 44 2.41 14.72 -2.76
C VAL A 44 2.39 14.04 -4.12
N PRO A 45 3.51 14.00 -4.86
CA PRO A 45 3.52 13.46 -6.20
C PRO A 45 2.95 12.05 -6.15
N THR A 46 1.82 11.85 -6.82
CA THR A 46 1.19 10.53 -6.88
C THR A 46 2.14 9.60 -7.64
N PRO A 47 2.54 8.44 -7.06
CA PRO A 47 3.39 7.51 -7.77
C PRO A 47 2.76 7.13 -9.10
N SER A 48 3.55 7.12 -10.18
CA SER A 48 3.11 6.53 -11.44
C SER A 48 2.99 5.02 -11.24
N TYR A 49 1.77 4.53 -11.01
CA TYR A 49 1.50 3.10 -10.93
C TYR A 49 1.39 2.50 -12.35
N SER A 50 2.08 1.38 -12.59
CA SER A 50 1.71 0.47 -13.67
C SER A 50 1.43 -0.90 -13.14
N THR A 51 0.19 -1.33 -13.37
CA THR A 51 -0.24 -2.71 -13.22
C THR A 51 -0.10 -3.49 -14.53
N TYR A 52 0.55 -2.92 -15.56
CA TYR A 52 0.70 -3.59 -16.84
C TYR A 52 1.71 -4.73 -16.74
N GLN A 53 1.19 -5.95 -16.87
CA GLN A 53 1.97 -7.17 -16.99
C GLN A 53 1.96 -7.68 -18.44
N ASN A 54 2.98 -8.45 -18.81
CA ASN A 54 2.92 -9.29 -20.00
C ASN A 54 2.11 -10.59 -19.75
N GLU A 55 1.95 -11.45 -20.75
CA GLU A 55 1.18 -12.71 -20.64
C GLU A 55 1.77 -13.69 -19.60
N GLU A 56 3.04 -13.54 -19.25
CA GLU A 56 3.75 -14.34 -18.25
C GLU A 56 3.70 -13.71 -16.84
N GLY A 57 2.99 -12.59 -16.68
CA GLY A 57 2.82 -11.90 -15.39
C GLY A 57 3.98 -10.96 -15.00
N PHE A 58 4.95 -10.72 -15.89
CA PHE A 58 6.03 -9.77 -15.61
C PHE A 58 5.55 -8.32 -15.76
N TYR A 59 5.74 -7.51 -14.73
CA TYR A 59 5.48 -6.07 -14.77
C TYR A 59 6.53 -5.35 -15.64
N TYR A 60 6.05 -4.43 -16.48
CA TYR A 60 6.95 -3.60 -17.29
C TYR A 60 7.61 -2.50 -16.46
N TYR A 61 8.89 -2.26 -16.73
CA TYR A 61 9.67 -1.22 -16.05
C TYR A 61 9.17 0.18 -16.42
N GLN A 62 9.08 1.04 -15.41
CA GLN A 62 8.74 2.44 -15.58
C GLN A 62 9.91 3.34 -15.21
N SER A 63 10.30 4.23 -16.13
CA SER A 63 11.19 5.32 -15.78
C SER A 63 10.45 6.36 -14.95
N VAL A 64 11.17 6.97 -14.01
CA VAL A 64 10.63 7.95 -13.08
C VAL A 64 11.38 9.28 -13.19
N GLY A 65 10.66 10.37 -12.92
CA GLY A 65 11.24 11.73 -12.87
C GLY A 65 12.05 11.96 -11.59
N SER A 66 12.82 13.05 -11.56
CA SER A 66 13.67 13.42 -10.41
C SER A 66 12.92 13.64 -9.11
N GLU A 67 11.62 13.92 -9.17
CA GLU A 67 10.78 14.18 -8.00
C GLU A 67 10.18 12.90 -7.38
N ASP A 68 10.35 11.74 -8.04
CA ASP A 68 9.85 10.47 -7.51
C ASP A 68 10.75 9.95 -6.37
N TYR A 69 10.15 9.46 -5.29
CA TYR A 69 10.90 8.98 -4.13
C TYR A 69 11.76 7.73 -4.42
N THR A 70 11.47 7.01 -5.51
CA THR A 70 12.26 5.88 -6.02
C THR A 70 13.29 6.29 -7.05
N TYR A 71 13.48 7.60 -7.31
CA TYR A 71 14.38 8.07 -8.34
C TYR A 71 15.80 7.51 -8.20
N ASP A 72 16.37 7.43 -7.00
CA ASP A 72 17.73 6.93 -6.80
C ASP A 72 17.88 5.41 -6.98
N ALA A 73 16.77 4.67 -6.97
CA ALA A 73 16.73 3.26 -7.36
C ALA A 73 16.77 3.04 -8.89
N ARG A 74 16.65 4.10 -9.69
CA ARG A 74 16.65 3.99 -11.16
C ARG A 74 17.91 3.31 -11.67
N ASN A 75 17.76 2.40 -12.64
CA ASN A 75 18.87 1.66 -13.26
C ASN A 75 19.63 0.69 -12.36
N LEU A 76 19.18 0.47 -11.12
CA LEU A 76 19.75 -0.54 -10.23
C LEU A 76 19.02 -1.88 -10.42
N ILE A 77 19.71 -2.98 -10.15
CA ILE A 77 19.18 -4.35 -10.14
C ILE A 77 19.83 -5.14 -8.99
N GLY A 78 19.26 -6.30 -8.63
CA GLY A 78 19.83 -7.22 -7.64
C GLY A 78 20.09 -6.56 -6.28
N GLU A 79 21.23 -6.91 -5.68
CA GLU A 79 21.64 -6.41 -4.35
C GLU A 79 21.76 -4.87 -4.29
N ALA A 80 22.20 -4.23 -5.39
CA ALA A 80 22.32 -2.78 -5.43
C ALA A 80 20.94 -2.10 -5.36
N LEU A 81 19.95 -2.65 -6.07
CA LEU A 81 18.57 -2.17 -5.97
C LEU A 81 17.99 -2.42 -4.58
N MET A 82 18.20 -3.62 -4.03
CA MET A 82 17.71 -3.98 -2.70
C MET A 82 18.28 -3.07 -1.60
N SER A 83 19.58 -2.74 -1.65
CA SER A 83 20.24 -1.82 -0.71
C SER A 83 19.74 -0.38 -0.84
N GLU A 84 19.50 0.10 -2.06
CA GLU A 84 18.93 1.43 -2.27
C GLU A 84 17.48 1.50 -1.75
N LEU A 85 16.67 0.46 -1.98
CA LEU A 85 15.32 0.37 -1.43
C LEU A 85 15.31 0.27 0.10
N ASN A 86 16.29 -0.40 0.71
CA ASN A 86 16.47 -0.36 2.16
C ASN A 86 16.68 1.09 2.65
N THR A 87 17.55 1.84 1.98
CA THR A 87 17.82 3.25 2.31
C THR A 87 16.55 4.08 2.16
N ILE A 88 15.85 3.97 1.02
CA ILE A 88 14.60 4.70 0.73
C ILE A 88 13.52 4.41 1.77
N THR A 89 13.28 3.12 2.08
CA THR A 89 12.22 2.72 3.02
C THR A 89 12.50 3.13 4.46
N ASN A 90 13.75 3.38 4.83
CA ASN A 90 14.14 3.83 6.16
C ASN A 90 14.35 5.36 6.27
N ALA A 91 14.50 6.08 5.17
CA ALA A 91 14.86 7.51 5.17
C ALA A 91 13.91 8.42 5.96
N THR A 92 12.61 8.16 5.84
CA THR A 92 11.53 8.98 6.45
C THR A 92 10.70 8.21 7.48
N LYS A 93 11.00 6.92 7.68
CA LYS A 93 10.18 6.01 8.47
C LYS A 93 10.16 6.39 9.95
N THR A 94 8.95 6.63 10.46
CA THR A 94 8.67 6.84 11.89
C THR A 94 7.64 5.83 12.37
N LEU A 95 8.10 4.82 13.10
CA LEU A 95 7.23 3.77 13.64
C LEU A 95 6.32 4.29 14.75
N ILE A 96 5.07 3.82 14.77
CA ILE A 96 4.13 4.02 15.88
C ILE A 96 4.25 2.89 16.90
N THR A 97 3.66 3.06 18.09
CA THR A 97 3.67 1.95 19.06
C THR A 97 2.78 0.82 18.57
N TYR A 98 3.10 -0.42 18.93
CA TYR A 98 2.20 -1.55 18.64
C TYR A 98 0.79 -1.34 19.22
N GLY A 99 0.72 -0.61 20.34
CA GLY A 99 -0.53 -0.17 20.92
C GLY A 99 -1.32 0.75 19.98
N ASP A 100 -0.71 1.80 19.46
CA ASP A 100 -1.38 2.78 18.60
C ASP A 100 -1.73 2.19 17.22
N ALA A 101 -1.01 1.16 16.77
CA ALA A 101 -1.24 0.50 15.48
C ALA A 101 -2.69 0.03 15.28
N ARG A 102 -3.39 -0.37 16.35
CA ARG A 102 -4.81 -0.74 16.25
C ARG A 102 -5.70 0.41 15.74
N TYR A 103 -5.42 1.64 16.15
CA TYR A 103 -6.20 2.79 15.69
C TYR A 103 -5.81 3.24 14.29
N ALA A 104 -4.54 3.03 13.91
CA ALA A 104 -4.10 3.26 12.54
C ALA A 104 -4.76 2.27 11.56
N LEU A 105 -4.94 0.99 11.95
CA LEU A 105 -5.62 -0.02 11.13
C LEU A 105 -7.08 0.33 10.83
N GLU A 106 -7.79 1.06 11.72
CA GLU A 106 -9.15 1.57 11.43
C GLU A 106 -9.19 2.51 10.19
N THR A 107 -8.03 3.05 9.82
CA THR A 107 -7.85 3.96 8.69
C THR A 107 -7.18 3.25 7.52
N VAL A 108 -6.02 2.61 7.73
CA VAL A 108 -5.22 2.08 6.62
C VAL A 108 -5.88 0.89 5.94
N ASP A 109 -6.59 0.05 6.70
CA ASP A 109 -7.28 -1.15 6.17
C ASP A 109 -8.75 -0.90 5.80
N ARG A 110 -9.18 0.37 5.78
CA ARG A 110 -10.55 0.73 5.42
C ARG A 110 -10.89 0.33 3.99
N ASP A 111 -12.04 -0.33 3.85
CA ASP A 111 -12.58 -0.73 2.56
C ASP A 111 -12.80 0.51 1.65
N LEU A 112 -12.62 0.32 0.35
CA LEU A 112 -12.72 1.41 -0.62
C LEU A 112 -14.16 1.83 -0.91
N THR A 113 -15.13 0.96 -0.63
CA THR A 113 -16.55 1.14 -0.98
C THR A 113 -17.42 1.39 0.26
N GLU A 114 -17.06 0.77 1.39
CA GLU A 114 -17.83 0.82 2.64
C GLU A 114 -17.02 1.52 3.73
N ALA A 115 -17.26 2.83 3.91
CA ALA A 115 -16.42 3.69 4.77
C ALA A 115 -16.35 3.28 6.26
N GLU A 116 -17.30 2.49 6.75
CA GLU A 116 -17.33 1.98 8.14
C GLU A 116 -16.78 0.55 8.27
N LYS A 117 -16.25 0.00 7.17
CA LYS A 117 -15.73 -1.37 7.10
C LYS A 117 -14.24 -1.41 6.83
N LEU A 118 -13.58 -2.43 7.36
CA LEU A 118 -12.22 -2.82 6.99
C LEU A 118 -12.30 -3.99 6.02
N TRP A 119 -11.36 -4.04 5.08
CA TRP A 119 -11.16 -5.21 4.23
C TRP A 119 -10.24 -6.20 4.96
N GLY A 120 -10.87 -7.18 5.63
CA GLY A 120 -10.18 -8.12 6.50
C GLY A 120 -9.21 -9.02 5.75
N ALA A 121 -8.00 -9.17 6.30
CA ALA A 121 -6.96 -10.02 5.74
C ALA A 121 -7.43 -11.47 5.56
N TYR A 122 -6.96 -12.08 4.48
CA TYR A 122 -7.11 -13.49 4.08
C TYR A 122 -8.52 -13.95 3.72
N THR A 123 -9.56 -13.29 4.22
CA THR A 123 -10.95 -13.72 4.05
C THR A 123 -11.81 -12.70 3.33
N SER A 124 -11.27 -11.51 3.04
CA SER A 124 -12.03 -10.39 2.46
C SER A 124 -13.28 -10.02 3.29
N THR A 125 -13.31 -10.40 4.56
CA THR A 125 -14.47 -10.17 5.45
C THR A 125 -14.64 -8.67 5.66
N MET A 126 -15.87 -8.17 5.51
CA MET A 126 -16.22 -6.78 5.84
C MET A 126 -16.37 -6.60 7.35
N ILE A 127 -15.28 -6.18 7.99
CA ILE A 127 -15.15 -6.04 9.44
C ILE A 127 -15.61 -4.65 9.89
N ASN A 128 -16.34 -4.52 11.00
CA ASN A 128 -16.65 -3.19 11.57
C ASN A 128 -15.35 -2.48 11.98
N ALA A 129 -15.13 -1.25 11.51
CA ALA A 129 -13.84 -0.58 11.65
C ALA A 129 -13.41 -0.25 13.08
N VAL A 130 -14.35 0.11 13.95
CA VAL A 130 -14.04 0.59 15.29
C VAL A 130 -13.34 -0.50 16.11
N TRP A 131 -12.17 -0.18 16.68
CA TRP A 131 -11.48 -1.06 17.60
C TRP A 131 -12.30 -1.23 18.90
N ASP A 132 -12.62 -2.47 19.21
CA ASP A 132 -13.47 -2.85 20.34
C ASP A 132 -12.74 -3.76 21.33
N ALA A 133 -11.46 -3.46 21.59
CA ALA A 133 -10.59 -4.24 22.45
C ALA A 133 -10.28 -5.67 21.96
N GLY A 134 -10.52 -5.94 20.68
CA GLY A 134 -10.21 -7.22 20.04
C GLY A 134 -11.40 -8.18 20.01
N ASP A 135 -12.62 -7.69 20.27
CA ASP A 135 -13.83 -8.52 20.23
C ASP A 135 -14.21 -8.86 18.78
N THR A 136 -14.07 -7.92 17.84
CA THR A 136 -14.43 -8.13 16.43
C THR A 136 -13.23 -8.56 15.58
N TRP A 137 -12.07 -7.97 15.80
CA TRP A 137 -10.89 -8.18 14.94
C TRP A 137 -9.59 -7.98 15.70
N ASP A 138 -8.53 -8.60 15.20
CA ASP A 138 -7.17 -8.57 15.73
C ASP A 138 -6.20 -7.87 14.78
N ARG A 139 -5.07 -7.42 15.34
CA ARG A 139 -3.89 -7.05 14.58
C ARG A 139 -3.17 -8.33 14.16
N GLU A 140 -3.31 -8.72 12.90
CA GLU A 140 -2.55 -9.79 12.28
C GLU A 140 -1.14 -9.30 11.95
N HIS A 141 -0.13 -10.06 12.36
CA HIS A 141 1.24 -9.92 11.88
C HIS A 141 1.44 -10.82 10.65
N VAL A 142 1.48 -10.23 9.45
CA VAL A 142 1.65 -11.01 8.21
C VAL A 142 2.95 -11.82 8.28
N TRP A 143 4.05 -11.16 8.64
CA TRP A 143 5.25 -11.79 9.19
C TRP A 143 5.12 -11.90 10.71
N PRO A 144 4.89 -13.10 11.28
CA PRO A 144 4.54 -13.30 12.69
C PRO A 144 5.60 -12.77 13.65
N ASN A 145 5.17 -12.20 14.77
CA ASN A 145 6.07 -11.66 15.81
C ASN A 145 7.10 -12.68 16.32
N SER A 146 6.72 -13.96 16.45
CA SER A 146 7.63 -15.06 16.83
C SER A 146 8.72 -15.34 15.80
N ARG A 147 8.60 -14.83 14.57
CA ARG A 147 9.54 -15.02 13.47
C ARG A 147 10.23 -13.72 13.05
N LEU A 148 10.13 -12.63 13.83
CA LEU A 148 10.78 -11.36 13.49
C LEU A 148 12.20 -11.22 14.05
N GLY A 149 12.70 -12.21 14.80
CA GLY A 149 14.02 -12.16 15.41
C GLY A 149 14.20 -11.21 16.58
N LEU A 150 13.11 -10.92 17.31
CA LEU A 150 13.12 -10.14 18.54
C LEU A 150 12.25 -10.78 19.60
N ASP A 151 12.46 -10.39 20.85
CA ASP A 151 11.57 -10.73 21.95
C ASP A 151 10.13 -10.26 21.69
N ARG A 152 9.17 -11.00 22.26
CA ARG A 152 7.74 -10.67 22.18
C ARG A 152 7.47 -9.24 22.63
N ILE A 153 6.92 -8.45 21.71
CA ILE A 153 6.60 -7.04 21.96
C ILE A 153 5.36 -6.80 22.83
N SER A 154 5.36 -5.65 23.49
CA SER A 154 4.28 -5.06 24.28
C SER A 154 3.68 -3.83 23.59
N ASN A 155 2.50 -3.39 24.05
CA ASN A 155 1.77 -2.27 23.44
C ASN A 155 2.52 -0.92 23.47
N THR A 156 3.57 -0.75 24.27
CA THR A 156 4.30 0.52 24.38
C THR A 156 5.53 0.59 23.47
N GLN A 157 5.92 -0.53 22.85
CA GLN A 157 7.14 -0.62 22.04
C GLN A 157 6.89 -0.15 20.61
N ARG A 158 7.92 0.50 20.04
CA ARG A 158 8.06 0.82 18.62
C ARG A 158 9.18 -0.05 18.07
N SER A 159 8.89 -0.92 17.12
CA SER A 159 9.84 -1.90 16.58
C SER A 159 9.38 -2.39 15.20
N ILE A 160 10.16 -3.25 14.55
CA ILE A 160 9.74 -3.97 13.34
C ILE A 160 8.35 -4.62 13.47
N ALA A 161 7.99 -5.12 14.66
CA ALA A 161 6.69 -5.72 14.94
C ALA A 161 5.54 -4.69 15.05
N SER A 162 5.83 -3.38 15.00
CA SER A 162 4.81 -2.33 14.97
C SER A 162 4.78 -1.56 13.64
N ASP A 163 5.48 -2.06 12.61
CA ASP A 163 5.40 -1.51 11.26
C ASP A 163 4.03 -1.84 10.65
N LEU A 164 3.28 -0.79 10.28
CA LEU A 164 1.98 -0.89 9.67
C LEU A 164 2.00 -1.62 8.32
N HIS A 165 3.12 -1.62 7.58
CA HIS A 165 3.20 -2.42 6.37
C HIS A 165 3.07 -3.93 6.65
N ASN A 166 3.46 -4.39 7.85
CA ASN A 166 3.35 -5.78 8.30
C ASN A 166 2.06 -6.12 9.07
N LEU A 167 1.27 -5.12 9.46
CA LEU A 167 0.09 -5.30 10.29
C LEU A 167 -1.20 -5.20 9.47
N ARG A 168 -2.10 -6.16 9.59
CA ARG A 168 -3.44 -6.12 8.98
C ARG A 168 -4.55 -6.32 10.01
N ALA A 169 -5.74 -5.83 9.73
CA ALA A 169 -6.95 -6.18 10.46
C ALA A 169 -7.44 -7.56 9.98
N ALA A 170 -7.63 -8.50 10.90
CA ALA A 170 -8.12 -9.84 10.61
C ALA A 170 -9.18 -10.26 11.64
N THR A 171 -10.13 -11.12 11.25
CA THR A 171 -11.02 -11.70 12.27
C THR A 171 -10.23 -12.58 13.23
N GLY A 172 -10.62 -12.65 14.50
CA GLY A 172 -9.89 -13.46 15.48
C GLY A 172 -9.80 -14.94 15.10
N SER A 173 -10.79 -15.45 14.37
CA SER A 173 -10.80 -16.84 13.87
C SER A 173 -9.70 -17.11 12.83
N ILE A 174 -9.50 -16.20 11.86
CA ILE A 174 -8.48 -16.41 10.83
C ILE A 174 -7.08 -16.09 11.35
N ASN A 175 -6.93 -15.06 12.19
CA ASN A 175 -5.68 -14.75 12.89
C ASN A 175 -5.21 -15.96 13.74
N SER A 176 -6.13 -16.57 14.49
CA SER A 176 -5.82 -17.79 15.26
C SER A 176 -5.45 -18.98 14.37
N SER A 177 -6.07 -19.12 13.19
CA SER A 177 -5.79 -20.22 12.26
C SER A 177 -4.44 -20.06 11.56
N LYS A 178 -4.12 -18.83 11.15
CA LYS A 178 -2.84 -18.43 10.55
C LYS A 178 -1.71 -18.61 11.56
N SER A 179 -1.88 -18.17 12.81
CA SER A 179 -0.88 -18.34 13.87
C SER A 179 0.50 -17.84 13.39
N ASP A 180 1.58 -18.56 13.70
CA ASP A 180 2.93 -18.31 13.20
C ASP A 180 3.33 -19.19 12.01
N ARG A 181 2.36 -19.75 11.29
CA ARG A 181 2.62 -20.61 10.12
C ARG A 181 3.29 -19.84 9.00
N PHE A 182 4.26 -20.46 8.35
CA PHE A 182 4.80 -19.98 7.09
C PHE A 182 3.74 -20.01 5.98
N PHE A 183 3.90 -19.18 4.95
CA PHE A 183 3.00 -19.18 3.82
C PHE A 183 3.32 -20.33 2.86
N SER A 184 2.28 -21.08 2.47
CA SER A 184 2.40 -22.22 1.56
C SER A 184 1.36 -22.16 0.44
N SER A 185 1.64 -22.92 -0.62
CA SER A 185 0.86 -22.99 -1.85
C SER A 185 -0.56 -23.51 -1.61
N GLY A 186 -1.52 -22.99 -2.37
CA GLY A 186 -2.92 -23.36 -2.30
C GLY A 186 -3.74 -22.61 -3.36
N SER A 187 -5.06 -22.78 -3.32
CA SER A 187 -6.01 -22.14 -4.24
C SER A 187 -7.36 -21.94 -3.57
N GLY A 188 -8.10 -20.91 -3.97
CA GLY A 188 -9.43 -20.59 -3.44
C GLY A 188 -9.36 -19.79 -2.15
N GLU A 189 -10.07 -20.26 -1.13
CA GLU A 189 -10.20 -19.58 0.17
C GLU A 189 -8.99 -19.84 1.08
N ALA A 190 -8.76 -18.95 2.04
CA ALA A 190 -7.70 -19.12 3.02
C ALA A 190 -7.85 -20.41 3.84
N THR A 191 -6.76 -21.16 3.98
CA THR A 191 -6.75 -22.44 4.69
C THR A 191 -5.38 -22.78 5.24
N ILE A 192 -5.34 -23.62 6.28
CA ILE A 192 -4.13 -24.35 6.67
C ILE A 192 -3.86 -25.41 5.60
N THR A 193 -2.61 -25.52 5.17
CA THR A 193 -2.16 -26.46 4.13
C THR A 193 -1.64 -27.75 4.77
N ASP A 194 -1.59 -28.83 3.98
CA ASP A 194 -1.21 -30.17 4.47
C ASP A 194 0.23 -30.26 5.00
N ASP A 195 1.10 -29.35 4.54
CA ASP A 195 2.49 -29.21 4.98
C ASP A 195 2.63 -28.37 6.26
N GLY A 196 1.52 -27.99 6.91
CA GLY A 196 1.50 -27.19 8.12
C GLY A 196 1.66 -25.68 7.89
N GLY A 197 1.74 -25.23 6.64
CA GLY A 197 1.72 -23.83 6.26
C GLY A 197 0.31 -23.21 6.26
N PHE A 198 0.23 -22.01 5.70
CA PHE A 198 -1.03 -21.28 5.52
C PHE A 198 -1.11 -20.69 4.12
N TYR A 199 -2.22 -20.94 3.44
CA TYR A 199 -2.55 -20.32 2.17
C TYR A 199 -3.48 -19.11 2.44
N PRO A 200 -3.15 -17.89 1.99
CA PRO A 200 -3.87 -16.67 2.36
C PRO A 200 -5.16 -16.43 1.58
N GLY A 201 -5.49 -17.27 0.59
CA GLY A 201 -6.59 -17.05 -0.33
C GLY A 201 -6.15 -16.35 -1.62
N ASP A 202 -6.89 -16.59 -2.71
CA ASP A 202 -6.54 -16.09 -4.05
C ASP A 202 -6.47 -14.55 -4.11
N ASP A 203 -7.36 -13.87 -3.38
CA ASP A 203 -7.47 -12.40 -3.36
C ASP A 203 -6.40 -11.69 -2.47
N HIS A 204 -5.58 -12.45 -1.73
CA HIS A 204 -4.62 -11.88 -0.76
C HIS A 204 -3.18 -12.34 -0.99
N ARG A 205 -2.94 -13.25 -1.94
CA ARG A 205 -1.62 -13.86 -2.13
C ARG A 205 -0.58 -12.87 -2.62
N GLY A 206 -0.97 -11.92 -3.46
CA GLY A 206 -0.14 -10.83 -3.95
C GLY A 206 0.13 -9.79 -2.88
N ASP A 207 -0.90 -9.41 -2.10
CA ASP A 207 -0.78 -8.56 -0.92
C ASP A 207 0.27 -9.10 0.05
N VAL A 208 0.16 -10.39 0.41
CA VAL A 208 1.10 -11.07 1.29
C VAL A 208 2.51 -11.05 0.71
N ALA A 209 2.67 -11.39 -0.57
CA ALA A 209 3.97 -11.38 -1.22
C ALA A 209 4.65 -10.01 -1.13
N ARG A 210 3.94 -8.93 -1.49
CA ARG A 210 4.48 -7.56 -1.46
C ARG A 210 4.77 -7.06 -0.05
N ILE A 211 4.01 -7.49 0.96
CA ILE A 211 4.32 -7.20 2.37
C ILE A 211 5.63 -7.89 2.78
N LEU A 212 5.80 -9.17 2.44
CA LEU A 212 7.00 -9.92 2.80
C LEU A 212 8.26 -9.45 2.06
N PHE A 213 8.13 -9.05 0.78
CA PHE A 213 9.24 -8.42 0.04
C PHE A 213 9.66 -7.10 0.68
N TYR A 214 8.71 -6.27 1.09
CA TYR A 214 9.00 -5.04 1.83
C TYR A 214 9.74 -5.36 3.13
N MET A 215 9.23 -6.30 3.93
CA MET A 215 9.83 -6.64 5.21
C MET A 215 11.28 -7.13 5.06
N ALA A 216 11.55 -8.03 4.11
CA ALA A 216 12.89 -8.56 3.83
C ALA A 216 13.84 -7.51 3.22
N THR A 217 13.32 -6.50 2.53
CA THR A 217 14.13 -5.41 1.96
C THR A 217 14.44 -4.34 2.99
N THR A 218 13.48 -4.00 3.82
CA THR A 218 13.57 -2.91 4.80
C THR A 218 14.31 -3.30 6.07
N TYR A 219 14.31 -4.59 6.43
CA TYR A 219 14.96 -5.14 7.62
C TYR A 219 15.89 -6.28 7.21
N GLU A 220 17.20 -6.02 7.24
CA GLU A 220 18.23 -6.90 6.66
C GLU A 220 18.33 -8.26 7.37
N GLU A 221 17.86 -8.35 8.61
CA GLU A 221 17.84 -9.59 9.38
C GLU A 221 16.73 -10.56 8.95
N LEU A 222 15.73 -10.09 8.20
CA LEU A 222 14.59 -10.90 7.77
C LEU A 222 14.88 -11.64 6.46
N VAL A 223 14.72 -12.97 6.49
CA VAL A 223 15.09 -13.84 5.37
C VAL A 223 13.88 -14.52 4.74
N LEU A 224 13.71 -14.36 3.43
CA LEU A 224 12.83 -15.21 2.61
C LEU A 224 13.62 -16.43 2.15
N THR A 225 13.09 -17.64 2.31
CA THR A 225 13.83 -18.87 2.00
C THR A 225 12.93 -19.96 1.44
N ASP A 226 13.38 -20.66 0.40
CA ASP A 226 12.72 -21.85 -0.13
C ASP A 226 13.04 -23.12 0.68
N ASP A 227 13.86 -23.01 1.73
CA ASP A 227 14.18 -24.12 2.63
C ASP A 227 13.02 -24.39 3.60
N LEU A 228 12.23 -25.42 3.27
CA LEU A 228 11.07 -25.82 4.07
C LEU A 228 11.47 -26.38 5.44
N GLU A 229 12.64 -27.01 5.59
CA GLU A 229 13.08 -27.51 6.90
C GLU A 229 13.31 -26.36 7.86
N LEU A 230 13.96 -25.28 7.38
CA LEU A 230 14.09 -24.04 8.15
C LEU A 230 12.71 -23.44 8.43
N LEU A 231 11.82 -23.30 7.45
CA LEU A 231 10.50 -22.70 7.69
C LEU A 231 9.65 -23.47 8.72
N LEU A 232 9.80 -24.79 8.81
CA LEU A 232 9.12 -25.65 9.78
C LEU A 232 9.79 -25.69 11.16
N ASP A 233 11.04 -25.23 11.29
CA ASP A 233 11.73 -25.20 12.58
C ASP A 233 11.22 -24.02 13.43
N GLU A 234 10.55 -24.39 14.52
CA GLU A 234 9.98 -23.48 15.54
C GLU A 234 10.90 -23.32 16.76
N THR A 235 12.05 -23.99 16.80
CA THR A 235 12.92 -24.04 17.99
C THR A 235 13.71 -22.75 18.23
N ASP A 236 13.83 -21.91 17.22
CA ASP A 236 14.52 -20.62 17.22
C ASP A 236 13.56 -19.42 17.07
N HIS A 237 12.28 -19.62 17.36
CA HIS A 237 11.34 -18.52 17.49
C HIS A 237 11.87 -17.44 18.46
N TYR A 238 11.65 -16.18 18.08
CA TYR A 238 12.13 -14.96 18.75
C TYR A 238 13.66 -14.75 18.69
N THR A 239 14.42 -15.53 17.90
CA THR A 239 15.85 -15.29 17.63
C THR A 239 16.11 -14.83 16.20
N VAL A 240 17.26 -14.17 15.99
CA VAL A 240 17.66 -13.66 14.66
C VAL A 240 17.79 -14.79 13.63
N GLU A 241 18.23 -15.99 14.05
CA GLU A 241 18.32 -17.17 13.20
C GLU A 241 16.93 -17.68 12.75
N GLY A 242 15.93 -17.57 13.63
CA GLY A 242 14.53 -17.86 13.34
C GLY A 242 13.79 -16.76 12.58
N ALA A 243 14.48 -15.70 12.15
CA ALA A 243 13.90 -14.53 11.49
C ALA A 243 13.59 -14.78 10.00
N ARG A 244 12.79 -15.82 9.71
CA ARG A 244 12.54 -16.34 8.37
C ARG A 244 11.06 -16.59 8.09
N MET A 245 10.64 -16.34 6.84
CA MET A 245 9.24 -16.50 6.42
C MET A 245 9.13 -16.68 4.91
N GLY A 246 8.15 -17.47 4.47
CA GLY A 246 7.72 -17.55 3.07
C GLY A 246 8.74 -18.16 2.11
N GLN A 247 8.25 -18.97 1.18
CA GLN A 247 9.06 -19.50 0.08
C GLN A 247 9.24 -18.41 -0.98
N LEU A 248 10.48 -17.92 -1.18
CA LEU A 248 10.76 -16.82 -2.11
C LEU A 248 10.18 -17.11 -3.51
N SER A 249 10.37 -18.32 -4.01
CA SER A 249 9.85 -18.76 -5.30
C SER A 249 8.32 -18.66 -5.39
N LEU A 250 7.62 -19.07 -4.33
CA LEU A 250 6.16 -19.00 -4.25
C LEU A 250 5.65 -17.56 -4.16
N LEU A 251 6.33 -16.70 -3.40
CA LEU A 251 5.95 -15.29 -3.27
C LEU A 251 6.09 -14.56 -4.61
N ILE A 252 7.12 -14.89 -5.41
CA ILE A 252 7.30 -14.37 -6.77
C ILE A 252 6.15 -14.83 -7.67
N GLU A 253 5.75 -16.11 -7.58
CA GLU A 253 4.59 -16.62 -8.32
C GLU A 253 3.30 -15.88 -7.95
N TRP A 254 3.03 -15.72 -6.65
CA TRP A 254 1.85 -15.01 -6.16
C TRP A 254 1.82 -13.55 -6.59
N HIS A 255 2.95 -12.87 -6.56
CA HIS A 255 3.09 -11.50 -7.04
C HIS A 255 2.68 -11.32 -8.51
N LYS A 256 2.91 -12.34 -9.35
CA LYS A 256 2.49 -12.35 -10.76
C LYS A 256 1.01 -12.69 -10.92
N LEU A 257 0.53 -13.67 -10.14
CA LEU A 257 -0.83 -14.19 -10.24
C LEU A 257 -1.91 -13.31 -9.59
N ASP A 258 -1.52 -12.44 -8.66
CA ASP A 258 -2.40 -11.50 -7.96
C ASP A 258 -1.83 -10.07 -8.06
N PRO A 259 -2.26 -9.31 -9.08
CA PRO A 259 -1.69 -8.02 -9.37
C PRO A 259 -1.99 -6.96 -8.31
N VAL A 260 -1.18 -5.90 -8.26
CA VAL A 260 -1.39 -4.80 -7.29
C VAL A 260 -2.80 -4.24 -7.39
N SER A 261 -3.56 -4.32 -6.29
CA SER A 261 -4.94 -3.88 -6.21
C SER A 261 -5.04 -2.38 -5.88
N ASP A 262 -6.21 -1.77 -6.12
CA ASP A 262 -6.46 -0.40 -5.70
C ASP A 262 -6.51 -0.26 -4.17
N PHE A 263 -6.91 -1.33 -3.46
CA PHE A 263 -6.87 -1.36 -2.00
C PHE A 263 -5.44 -1.21 -1.50
N GLU A 264 -4.49 -1.96 -2.06
CA GLU A 264 -3.08 -1.87 -1.67
C GLU A 264 -2.48 -0.49 -1.91
N LYS A 265 -2.79 0.13 -3.05
CA LYS A 265 -2.32 1.50 -3.35
C LYS A 265 -2.85 2.50 -2.32
N ALA A 266 -4.15 2.44 -2.03
CA ALA A 266 -4.78 3.31 -1.04
C ALA A 266 -4.24 3.06 0.37
N ARG A 267 -4.01 1.79 0.73
CA ARG A 267 -3.40 1.41 2.00
C ARG A 267 -1.96 1.92 2.10
N ASN A 268 -1.16 1.76 1.05
CA ASN A 268 0.22 2.24 0.99
C ASN A 268 0.29 3.76 1.20
N GLU A 269 -0.63 4.50 0.57
CA GLU A 269 -0.79 5.94 0.76
C GLU A 269 -1.07 6.29 2.23
N ARG A 270 -2.13 5.72 2.81
CA ARG A 270 -2.54 6.00 4.19
C ARG A 270 -1.46 5.61 5.22
N ILE A 271 -0.69 4.55 4.96
CA ILE A 271 0.45 4.19 5.81
C ILE A 271 1.54 5.25 5.69
N SER A 272 1.82 5.75 4.47
CA SER A 272 2.83 6.78 4.26
C SER A 272 2.48 8.11 4.95
N GLU A 273 1.20 8.46 5.04
CA GLU A 273 0.72 9.61 5.82
C GLU A 273 1.01 9.45 7.33
N ILE A 274 1.07 8.22 7.84
CA ILE A 274 1.26 7.92 9.27
C ILE A 274 2.74 7.66 9.61
N GLN A 275 3.43 6.83 8.82
CA GLN A 275 4.81 6.41 9.08
C GLN A 275 5.85 7.17 8.25
N GLY A 276 5.44 7.93 7.23
CA GLY A 276 6.34 8.66 6.34
C GLY A 276 6.95 7.82 5.23
N ASN A 277 6.81 6.49 5.24
CA ASN A 277 7.45 5.59 4.28
C ASN A 277 6.44 4.71 3.52
N ARG A 278 6.84 4.28 2.32
CA ARG A 278 6.03 3.50 1.38
C ARG A 278 6.59 2.10 1.18
N ASN A 279 5.74 1.16 0.79
CA ASN A 279 6.14 -0.12 0.25
C ASN A 279 6.44 0.03 -1.27
N PRO A 280 7.71 -0.04 -1.69
CA PRO A 280 8.08 0.16 -3.08
C PRO A 280 7.59 -0.96 -3.99
N PHE A 281 7.28 -2.16 -3.47
CA PHE A 281 6.77 -3.27 -4.29
C PHE A 281 5.28 -3.11 -4.65
N ILE A 282 4.58 -2.17 -4.03
CA ILE A 282 3.23 -1.75 -4.44
C ILE A 282 3.31 -0.65 -5.50
N ASP A 283 4.20 0.33 -5.32
CA ASP A 283 4.34 1.46 -6.26
C ASP A 283 5.13 1.08 -7.53
N ARG A 284 6.09 0.16 -7.39
CA ARG A 284 7.05 -0.33 -8.41
C ARG A 284 7.13 -1.86 -8.38
N PRO A 285 6.04 -2.57 -8.74
CA PRO A 285 5.99 -4.03 -8.68
C PRO A 285 7.07 -4.71 -9.54
N GLU A 286 7.55 -4.07 -10.60
CA GLU A 286 8.65 -4.57 -11.43
C GLU A 286 9.96 -4.81 -10.67
N PHE A 287 10.17 -4.16 -9.52
CA PHE A 287 11.38 -4.33 -8.71
C PHE A 287 11.54 -5.77 -8.21
N VAL A 288 10.43 -6.51 -8.01
CA VAL A 288 10.50 -7.94 -7.65
C VAL A 288 11.32 -8.72 -8.69
N HIS A 289 11.06 -8.46 -9.98
CA HIS A 289 11.74 -9.15 -11.07
C HIS A 289 13.22 -8.77 -11.21
N LEU A 290 13.52 -7.50 -10.93
CA LEU A 290 14.90 -6.96 -10.98
C LEU A 290 15.76 -7.44 -9.81
N ILE A 291 15.16 -7.76 -8.66
CA ILE A 291 15.89 -8.25 -7.48
C ILE A 291 16.02 -9.78 -7.51
N TRP A 292 14.91 -10.51 -7.69
CA TRP A 292 14.88 -11.95 -7.41
C TRP A 292 14.72 -12.87 -8.62
N GLU A 293 14.38 -12.35 -9.80
CA GLU A 293 14.22 -13.17 -11.03
C GLU A 293 15.33 -12.97 -12.07
N GLY A 294 16.36 -12.20 -11.72
CA GLY A 294 17.50 -11.93 -12.60
C GLY A 294 17.13 -11.20 -13.89
N LYS A 295 15.98 -10.50 -13.92
CA LYS A 295 15.59 -9.69 -15.07
C LYS A 295 16.42 -8.41 -15.13
N THR A 296 16.78 -8.01 -16.34
CA THR A 296 17.32 -6.68 -16.60
C THR A 296 16.18 -5.72 -16.92
N ILE A 297 16.47 -4.42 -16.86
CA ILE A 297 15.50 -3.39 -17.28
C ILE A 297 15.07 -3.59 -18.75
N GLY A 298 16.01 -3.97 -19.62
CA GLY A 298 15.73 -4.26 -21.03
C GLY A 298 14.76 -5.42 -21.24
N ASP A 299 14.79 -6.43 -20.36
CA ASP A 299 13.83 -7.56 -20.41
C ASP A 299 12.40 -7.13 -20.05
N LEU A 300 12.27 -6.00 -19.34
CA LEU A 300 11.00 -5.46 -18.85
C LEU A 300 10.57 -4.20 -19.61
N GLU A 301 11.19 -3.90 -20.75
CA GLU A 301 10.70 -2.84 -21.63
C GLU A 301 9.42 -3.29 -22.35
N LYS A 302 8.41 -2.42 -22.34
CA LYS A 302 7.17 -2.70 -23.07
C LYS A 302 7.47 -2.74 -24.58
N PRO A 303 7.07 -3.79 -25.32
CA PRO A 303 7.24 -3.83 -26.76
C PRO A 303 6.57 -2.61 -27.40
N VAL A 304 7.33 -1.85 -28.21
CA VAL A 304 6.76 -0.76 -28.99
C VAL A 304 5.81 -1.39 -29.99
N ALA A 305 4.50 -1.10 -29.88
CA ALA A 305 3.51 -1.63 -30.80
C ALA A 305 3.91 -1.35 -32.25
N GLU A 306 4.02 -2.41 -33.07
CA GLU A 306 4.43 -2.34 -34.49
C GLU A 306 3.55 -1.39 -35.33
N THR A 307 2.34 -1.11 -34.87
CA THR A 307 1.37 -0.20 -35.50
C THR A 307 1.88 1.23 -35.64
N SER A 308 2.78 1.69 -34.75
CA SER A 308 3.35 3.04 -34.84
C SER A 308 4.43 3.13 -35.94
N ILE A 309 5.19 2.06 -36.17
CA ILE A 309 6.24 2.00 -37.18
C ILE A 309 5.63 1.95 -38.58
N GLN A 310 4.58 1.15 -38.79
CA GLN A 310 3.86 1.17 -40.07
C GLN A 310 3.22 2.52 -40.34
N THR A 311 2.58 3.17 -39.35
CA THR A 311 1.96 4.48 -39.55
C THR A 311 3.02 5.54 -39.90
N HIS A 312 4.13 5.61 -39.16
CA HIS A 312 5.19 6.59 -39.44
C HIS A 312 5.86 6.33 -40.79
N MET A 313 6.11 5.07 -41.15
CA MET A 313 6.66 4.72 -42.45
C MET A 313 5.67 4.97 -43.60
N PHE A 314 4.35 4.79 -43.38
CA PHE A 314 3.31 5.12 -44.35
C PHE A 314 3.22 6.64 -44.58
N TYR A 315 3.31 7.46 -43.52
CA TYR A 315 3.34 8.93 -43.65
C TYR A 315 4.60 9.41 -44.38
N VAL A 316 5.78 8.89 -44.03
CA VAL A 316 7.04 9.24 -44.69
C VAL A 316 7.07 8.81 -46.17
N LEU A 317 6.46 7.66 -46.50
CA LEU A 317 6.34 7.20 -47.90
C LEU A 317 5.26 7.96 -48.69
N MET A 318 4.19 8.41 -48.02
CA MET A 318 3.17 9.29 -48.62
C MET A 318 3.76 10.66 -48.94
N GLU A 319 4.47 11.31 -48.02
CA GLU A 319 5.07 12.63 -48.27
C GLU A 319 6.10 12.62 -49.40
N ARG A 320 6.86 11.52 -49.57
CA ARG A 320 7.78 11.36 -50.71
C ARG A 320 7.09 11.16 -52.06
N ARG A 321 5.83 10.73 -52.07
CA ARG A 321 5.03 10.56 -53.29
C ARG A 321 4.34 11.84 -53.78
N TRP A 322 4.22 12.86 -52.93
CA TRP A 322 3.66 14.17 -53.29
C TRP A 322 4.72 15.21 -53.68
N MET A 323 6.00 14.84 -53.67
CA MET A 323 7.15 15.71 -54.03
C MET A 323 7.87 15.30 -55.33
N LEU A 324 7.25 14.47 -56.18
CA LEU A 324 7.72 14.10 -57.53
C LEU A 324 6.64 14.41 -58.56
#